data_AF-A0A6M2A5J0-F1
#
_entry.id   AF-A0A6M2A5J0-F1
#
_cell.length_a   1.000
_cell.length_b   1.000
_cell.length_c   1.000
_cell.angle_alpha   90.00
_cell.angle_beta   90.00
_cell.angle_gamma   90.00
#
_symmetry.space_group_name_H-M   'P 1'
#
loop_
_entity.id
_entity.type
_entity.pdbx_description
1 polymer ?
#
loop_
_entity_poly.entity_id
_entity_poly.type
_entity_poly.pdbx_seq_one_letter_code
_entity_poly.pdbx_strand_id
1 'polypeptide(L)'
;MNALEISSKQKWENAHKTLNSSLKMEISMMREVLANLHQEELSLLENDHAAWAKVMCQRSEQIVLLRSHRFSRMDATVELTKCAVLLEKKEMLPHNEESSCEILSKLDQLIALLDRINLQNCRNEVLFHQRNQKKKAPLFCPYPHPLHKTRPKTRVATFTQKG
;
A
#
# COMPACT_ATOMS: atom_id res chain seq x y z
N MET A 1 -4.03 51.08 -4.78
CA MET A 1 -3.65 49.69 -5.01
C MET A 1 -3.10 49.57 -6.42
N ASN A 2 -1.85 49.12 -6.55
CA ASN A 2 -1.19 48.96 -7.84
C ASN A 2 -1.77 47.74 -8.59
N ALA A 3 -1.81 47.79 -9.93
CA ALA A 3 -2.30 46.66 -10.74
C ALA A 3 -1.53 45.35 -10.48
N LEU A 4 -0.26 45.46 -10.07
CA LEU A 4 0.59 44.35 -9.62
C LEU A 4 0.09 43.68 -8.33
N GLU A 5 -0.39 44.46 -7.35
CA GLU A 5 -0.91 43.92 -6.08
C GLU A 5 -2.23 43.17 -6.29
N ILE A 6 -3.09 43.69 -7.17
CA ILE A 6 -4.38 43.05 -7.52
C ILE A 6 -4.12 41.71 -8.22
N SER A 7 -3.16 41.66 -9.14
CA SER A 7 -2.75 40.44 -9.84
C SER A 7 -2.17 39.39 -8.88
N SER A 8 -1.28 39.80 -7.98
CA SER A 8 -0.67 38.91 -6.98
C SER A 8 -1.68 38.38 -5.96
N LYS A 9 -2.66 39.20 -5.55
CA LYS A 9 -3.75 38.76 -4.66
C LYS A 9 -4.67 37.73 -5.32
N GLN A 10 -5.02 37.90 -6.59
CA GLN A 10 -5.82 36.91 -7.32
C GLN A 10 -5.07 35.58 -7.46
N LYS A 11 -3.77 35.62 -7.75
CA LYS A 11 -2.91 34.42 -7.82
C LYS A 11 -2.83 33.71 -6.48
N TRP A 12 -2.67 34.45 -5.39
CA TRP A 12 -2.69 33.93 -4.03
C TRP A 12 -3.98 33.14 -3.74
N GLU A 13 -5.14 33.77 -3.97
CA GLU A 13 -6.45 33.13 -3.72
C GLU A 13 -6.64 31.89 -4.60
N ASN A 14 -6.24 31.95 -5.88
CA ASN A 14 -6.31 30.81 -6.78
C ASN A 14 -5.39 29.68 -6.33
N ALA A 15 -4.17 29.99 -5.88
CA ALA A 15 -3.23 28.99 -5.41
C ALA A 15 -3.72 28.30 -4.12
N HIS A 16 -4.38 29.02 -3.20
CA HIS A 16 -5.06 28.41 -2.05
C HIS A 16 -6.19 27.47 -2.46
N LYS A 17 -7.02 27.87 -3.43
CA LYS A 17 -8.11 27.02 -3.96
C LYS A 17 -7.56 25.75 -4.60
N THR A 18 -6.52 25.88 -5.42
CA THR A 18 -5.85 24.74 -6.05
C THR A 18 -5.24 23.83 -4.99
N LEU A 19 -4.52 24.38 -4.01
CA LEU A 19 -3.94 23.62 -2.90
C LEU A 19 -5.02 22.82 -2.16
N ASN A 20 -6.13 23.47 -1.79
CA ASN A 20 -7.23 22.82 -1.07
C ASN A 20 -7.87 21.70 -1.91
N SER A 21 -8.10 21.95 -3.22
CA SER A 21 -8.65 20.96 -4.14
C SER A 21 -7.73 19.75 -4.30
N SER A 22 -6.43 19.99 -4.54
CA SER A 22 -5.43 18.93 -4.70
C SER A 22 -5.28 18.10 -3.44
N LEU A 23 -5.30 18.72 -2.25
CA LEU A 23 -5.31 18.01 -0.97
C LEU A 23 -6.55 17.12 -0.81
N LYS A 24 -7.75 17.60 -1.15
CA LYS A 24 -8.98 16.79 -1.10
C LYS A 24 -8.87 15.57 -2.01
N MET A 25 -8.35 15.76 -3.22
CA MET A 25 -8.15 14.67 -4.17
C MET A 25 -7.09 13.68 -3.68
N GLU A 26 -5.94 14.14 -3.18
CA GLU A 26 -4.91 13.26 -2.60
C GLU A 26 -5.47 12.41 -1.44
N ILE A 27 -6.23 13.02 -0.53
CA ILE A 27 -6.88 12.30 0.58
C ILE A 27 -7.83 11.22 0.06
N SER A 28 -8.66 11.56 -0.93
CA SER A 28 -9.58 10.60 -1.54
C SER A 28 -8.82 9.42 -2.16
N MET A 29 -7.80 9.70 -2.97
CA MET A 29 -7.00 8.65 -3.61
C MET A 29 -6.24 7.79 -2.59
N MET A 30 -5.73 8.38 -1.50
CA MET A 30 -5.07 7.63 -0.43
C MET A 30 -6.04 6.71 0.33
N ARG A 31 -7.30 7.14 0.52
CA ARG A 31 -8.34 6.26 1.09
C ARG A 31 -8.65 5.07 0.17
N GLU A 32 -8.73 5.30 -1.14
CA GLU A 32 -8.90 4.20 -2.12
C GLU A 32 -7.70 3.24 -2.13
N VAL A 33 -6.48 3.76 -2.07
CA VAL A 33 -5.27 2.93 -1.95
C VAL A 33 -5.30 2.08 -0.66
N LEU A 34 -5.73 2.65 0.47
CA LEU A 34 -5.89 1.91 1.72
C LEU A 34 -6.97 0.84 1.62
N ALA A 35 -8.11 1.13 0.98
CA ALA A 35 -9.16 0.15 0.72
C ALA A 35 -8.63 -1.02 -0.14
N ASN A 36 -7.86 -0.73 -1.18
CA ASN A 36 -7.21 -1.75 -2.00
C ASN A 36 -6.22 -2.60 -1.19
N LEU A 37 -5.48 -2.00 -0.25
CA LEU A 37 -4.61 -2.76 0.64
C LEU A 37 -5.39 -3.71 1.56
N HIS A 38 -6.54 -3.31 2.07
CA HIS A 38 -7.40 -4.22 2.83
C HIS A 38 -8.00 -5.33 1.96
N GLN A 39 -8.37 -5.04 0.71
CA GLN A 39 -8.84 -6.07 -0.22
C GLN A 39 -7.73 -7.04 -0.63
N GLU A 40 -6.49 -6.55 -0.77
CA GLU A 40 -5.32 -7.40 -0.96
C GLU A 40 -5.16 -8.36 0.22
N GLU A 41 -5.27 -7.88 1.47
CA GLU A 41 -5.20 -8.73 2.66
C GLU A 41 -6.20 -9.89 2.58
N LEU A 42 -7.48 -9.58 2.31
CA LEU A 42 -8.53 -10.58 2.18
C LEU A 42 -8.21 -11.59 1.08
N SER A 43 -7.80 -11.11 -0.09
CA SER A 43 -7.42 -11.96 -1.23
C SER A 43 -6.23 -12.88 -0.91
N LEU A 44 -5.28 -12.40 -0.10
CA LEU A 44 -4.14 -13.21 0.35
C LEU A 44 -4.57 -14.29 1.36
N LEU A 45 -5.48 -13.97 2.28
CA LEU A 45 -6.00 -14.91 3.28
C LEU A 45 -6.87 -16.01 2.63
N GLU A 46 -7.73 -15.63 1.68
CA GLU A 46 -8.64 -16.52 0.95
C GLU A 46 -7.94 -17.30 -0.17
N ASN A 47 -6.69 -16.96 -0.48
CA ASN A 47 -5.93 -17.48 -1.60
C ASN A 47 -6.52 -17.17 -2.99
N ASP A 48 -7.39 -16.18 -3.10
CA ASP A 48 -7.98 -15.75 -4.38
C ASP A 48 -6.97 -14.95 -5.21
N HIS A 49 -6.39 -15.62 -6.20
CA HIS A 49 -5.43 -15.00 -7.12
C HIS A 49 -6.06 -14.03 -8.12
N ALA A 50 -7.32 -14.26 -8.51
CA ALA A 50 -8.00 -13.40 -9.48
C ALA A 50 -8.39 -12.06 -8.83
N ALA A 51 -8.94 -12.11 -7.61
CA ALA A 51 -9.21 -10.92 -6.81
C ALA A 51 -7.93 -10.14 -6.52
N TRP A 52 -6.85 -10.83 -6.11
CA TRP A 52 -5.56 -10.18 -5.87
C TRP A 52 -5.03 -9.46 -7.11
N ALA A 53 -5.06 -10.11 -8.29
CA ALA A 53 -4.59 -9.49 -9.53
C ALA A 53 -5.41 -8.24 -9.91
N LYS A 54 -6.74 -8.29 -9.74
CA LYS A 54 -7.62 -7.15 -9.97
C LYS A 54 -7.27 -5.97 -9.04
N VAL A 55 -7.08 -6.23 -7.75
CA VAL A 55 -6.70 -5.23 -6.75
C VAL A 55 -5.35 -4.58 -7.10
N MET A 56 -4.39 -5.37 -7.58
CA MET A 56 -3.09 -4.85 -8.03
C MET A 56 -3.23 -3.87 -9.20
N CYS A 57 -4.03 -4.22 -10.21
CA CYS A 57 -4.29 -3.33 -11.35
C CYS A 57 -4.94 -2.02 -10.89
N GLN A 58 -6.03 -2.10 -10.11
CA GLN A 58 -6.72 -0.93 -9.57
C GLN A 58 -5.79 -0.04 -8.75
N ARG A 59 -4.95 -0.62 -7.88
CA ARG A 59 -3.98 0.14 -7.08
C ARG A 59 -2.95 0.86 -7.95
N SER A 60 -2.49 0.24 -9.04
CA SER A 60 -1.53 0.87 -9.94
C SER A 60 -2.09 2.13 -10.62
N GLU A 61 -3.34 2.08 -11.07
CA GLU A 61 -4.06 3.23 -11.63
C GLU A 61 -4.22 4.36 -10.59
N GLN A 62 -4.62 4.01 -9.36
CA GLN A 62 -4.76 4.99 -8.28
C GLN A 62 -3.43 5.66 -7.92
N ILE A 63 -2.32 4.92 -7.94
CA ILE A 63 -0.99 5.49 -7.69
C ILE A 63 -0.60 6.50 -8.79
N VAL A 64 -0.95 6.24 -10.04
CA VAL A 64 -0.69 7.18 -11.15
C VAL A 64 -1.49 8.47 -10.97
N LEU A 65 -2.78 8.37 -10.62
CA LEU A 65 -3.62 9.55 -10.33
C LEU A 65 -3.14 10.30 -9.09
N LEU A 66 -2.73 9.60 -8.03
CA LEU A 66 -2.18 10.22 -6.83
C LEU A 66 -0.92 11.05 -7.14
N ARG A 67 -0.07 10.59 -8.07
CA ARG A 67 1.12 11.34 -8.50
C ARG A 67 0.75 12.67 -9.15
N SER A 68 -0.26 12.71 -10.02
CA SER A 68 -0.65 13.98 -10.69
C SER A 68 -1.17 15.01 -9.69
N HIS A 69 -1.97 14.59 -8.70
CA HIS A 69 -2.44 15.49 -7.64
C HIS A 69 -1.31 15.98 -6.73
N ARG A 70 -0.32 15.13 -6.42
CA ARG A 70 0.89 15.52 -5.70
C ARG A 70 1.68 16.60 -6.43
N PHE A 71 1.85 16.47 -7.75
CA PHE A 71 2.49 17.52 -8.55
C PHE A 71 1.69 18.83 -8.48
N SER A 72 0.37 18.76 -8.66
CA SER A 72 -0.49 19.95 -8.56
C SER A 72 -0.41 20.63 -7.18
N ARG A 73 -0.35 19.85 -6.10
CA ARG A 73 -0.13 20.39 -4.74
C ARG A 73 1.22 21.07 -4.60
N MET A 74 2.29 20.45 -5.13
CA MET A 74 3.64 21.04 -5.11
C MET A 74 3.66 22.37 -5.87
N ASP A 75 3.09 22.41 -7.07
CA ASP A 75 3.02 23.63 -7.87
C ASP A 75 2.23 24.74 -7.16
N ALA A 76 1.08 24.40 -6.56
CA ALA A 76 0.29 25.36 -5.79
C ALA A 76 1.05 25.88 -4.56
N THR A 77 1.80 25.02 -3.88
CA THR A 77 2.64 25.41 -2.72
C THR A 77 3.76 26.35 -3.14
N VAL A 78 4.43 26.06 -4.27
CA VAL A 78 5.46 26.94 -4.83
C VAL A 78 4.86 28.31 -5.21
N GLU A 79 3.70 28.34 -5.84
CA GLU A 79 3.04 29.59 -6.22
C GLU A 79 2.59 30.41 -5.01
N LEU A 80 2.06 29.76 -3.97
CA LEU A 80 1.75 30.40 -2.68
C LEU A 80 3.00 31.00 -2.04
N THR A 81 4.12 30.30 -2.08
CA THR A 81 5.38 30.79 -1.51
C THR A 81 5.85 32.06 -2.22
N LYS A 82 5.78 32.09 -3.56
CA LYS A 82 6.11 33.29 -4.35
C LYS A 82 5.17 34.46 -4.02
N CYS A 83 3.87 34.19 -3.96
CA CYS A 83 2.86 35.21 -3.65
C CYS A 83 3.00 35.73 -2.21
N ALA A 84 3.38 34.89 -1.24
CA ALA A 84 3.64 35.31 0.14
C ALA A 84 4.74 36.37 0.20
N VAL A 85 5.84 36.14 -0.53
CA VAL A 85 6.97 37.08 -0.62
C VAL A 85 6.54 38.40 -1.26
N LEU A 86 5.80 38.33 -2.38
CA LEU A 86 5.34 39.52 -3.11
C LEU A 86 4.29 40.35 -2.34
N LEU A 87 3.51 39.71 -1.48
CA LEU A 87 2.47 40.34 -0.66
C LEU A 87 2.92 40.63 0.77
N GLU A 88 4.21 40.44 1.07
CA GLU A 88 4.83 40.62 2.39
C GLU A 88 4.06 39.89 3.51
N LYS A 89 3.53 38.70 3.20
CA LYS A 89 2.80 37.87 4.15
C LYS A 89 3.77 37.19 5.11
N LYS A 90 3.54 37.37 6.41
CA LYS A 90 4.33 36.72 7.47
C LYS A 90 4.18 35.19 7.46
N GLU A 91 3.00 34.69 7.10
CA GLU A 91 2.66 33.26 7.10
C GLU A 91 1.92 32.88 5.81
N MET A 92 2.21 31.68 5.28
CA MET A 92 1.54 31.15 4.09
C MET A 92 0.12 30.66 4.38
N LEU A 93 -0.10 30.15 5.60
CA LEU A 93 -1.37 29.58 6.08
C LEU A 93 -1.64 30.14 7.48
N PRO A 94 -2.14 31.39 7.60
CA PRO A 94 -2.32 32.03 8.88
C PRO A 94 -3.41 31.33 9.71
N HIS A 95 -3.12 31.00 10.97
CA HIS A 95 -3.98 30.17 11.83
C HIS A 95 -5.33 30.81 12.21
N ASN A 96 -5.52 32.10 11.92
CA ASN A 96 -6.76 32.82 12.18
C ASN A 96 -7.74 32.79 11.00
N GLU A 97 -7.34 32.24 9.84
CA GLU A 97 -8.21 32.08 8.69
C GLU A 97 -8.76 30.66 8.62
N GLU A 98 -10.10 30.53 8.52
CA GLU A 98 -10.80 29.24 8.44
C GLU A 98 -10.27 28.36 7.29
N SER A 99 -10.01 28.96 6.13
CA SER A 99 -9.45 28.29 4.96
C SER A 99 -8.06 27.69 5.22
N SER A 100 -7.25 28.35 6.04
CA SER A 100 -5.92 27.88 6.43
C SER A 100 -6.01 26.74 7.42
N CYS A 101 -6.89 26.83 8.42
CA CYS A 101 -7.19 25.72 9.35
C CYS A 101 -7.68 24.48 8.59
N GLU A 102 -8.55 24.68 7.60
CA GLU A 102 -9.01 23.61 6.71
C GLU A 102 -7.89 22.92 5.93
N ILE A 103 -6.91 23.68 5.45
CA ILE A 103 -5.74 23.15 4.72
C ILE A 103 -4.83 22.39 5.67
N LEU A 104 -4.54 22.95 6.85
CA LEU A 104 -3.72 22.31 7.88
C LEU A 104 -4.34 20.99 8.33
N SER A 105 -5.65 20.96 8.60
CA SER A 105 -6.37 19.72 8.94
C SER A 105 -6.28 18.65 7.84
N LYS A 106 -6.24 19.05 6.56
CA LYS A 106 -6.06 18.10 5.45
C LYS A 106 -4.63 17.56 5.39
N LEU A 107 -3.63 18.37 5.72
CA LEU A 107 -2.24 17.90 5.84
C LEU A 107 -2.10 16.86 6.95
N ASP A 108 -2.73 17.09 8.11
CA ASP A 108 -2.74 16.11 9.21
C ASP A 108 -3.41 14.80 8.79
N GLN A 109 -4.53 14.88 8.06
CA GLN A 109 -5.20 13.70 7.51
C GLN A 109 -4.30 12.91 6.54
N LEU A 110 -3.51 13.60 5.69
CA LEU A 110 -2.58 12.93 4.79
C LEU A 110 -1.48 12.17 5.54
N ILE A 111 -0.92 12.78 6.59
CA ILE A 111 0.09 12.13 7.44
C ILE A 111 -0.50 10.88 8.09
N ALA A 112 -1.67 11.00 8.72
CA ALA A 112 -2.34 9.88 9.36
C ALA A 112 -2.69 8.74 8.37
N LEU A 113 -3.08 9.09 7.13
CA LEU A 113 -3.34 8.11 6.09
C LEU A 113 -2.06 7.42 5.60
N LEU A 114 -0.95 8.16 5.48
CA LEU A 114 0.34 7.60 5.09
C LEU A 114 0.80 6.55 6.11
N ASP A 115 0.71 6.87 7.40
CA ASP A 115 1.08 5.95 8.47
C ASP A 115 0.23 4.67 8.44
N ARG A 116 -1.08 4.81 8.23
CA ARG A 116 -2.00 3.66 8.08
C ARG A 116 -1.70 2.81 6.85
N ILE A 117 -1.43 3.43 5.72
CA ILE A 117 -1.04 2.74 4.47
C ILE A 117 0.25 1.95 4.69
N ASN A 118 1.26 2.56 5.32
CA ASN A 118 2.53 1.90 5.60
C ASN A 118 2.32 0.68 6.50
N LEU A 119 1.56 0.83 7.58
CA LEU A 119 1.23 -0.27 8.50
C LEU A 119 0.53 -1.43 7.78
N GLN A 120 -0.48 -1.12 6.97
CA GLN A 120 -1.22 -2.14 6.23
C GLN A 120 -0.34 -2.82 5.16
N ASN A 121 0.52 -2.07 4.48
CA ASN A 121 1.43 -2.62 3.49
C ASN A 121 2.43 -3.61 4.13
N CYS A 122 3.04 -3.26 5.26
CA CYS A 122 3.92 -4.17 6.01
C CYS A 122 3.20 -5.46 6.40
N ARG A 123 1.93 -5.38 6.82
CA ARG A 123 1.11 -6.56 7.14
C ARG A 123 0.90 -7.45 5.91
N ASN A 124 0.54 -6.85 4.77
CA ASN A 124 0.33 -7.58 3.52
C ASN A 124 1.61 -8.26 3.02
N GLU A 125 2.76 -7.60 3.13
CA GLU A 125 4.07 -8.17 2.79
C GLU A 125 4.37 -9.43 3.61
N VAL A 126 4.12 -9.38 4.92
CA VAL A 126 4.28 -10.54 5.82
C VAL A 126 3.38 -11.70 5.37
N LEU A 127 2.10 -11.43 5.11
CA LEU A 127 1.14 -12.45 4.64
C LEU A 127 1.57 -13.08 3.31
N PHE A 128 2.02 -12.25 2.36
CA PHE A 128 2.52 -12.69 1.08
C PHE A 128 3.73 -13.63 1.23
N HIS A 129 4.70 -13.28 2.09
CA HIS A 129 5.85 -14.13 2.36
C HIS A 129 5.47 -15.45 3.04
N GLN A 130 4.59 -15.43 4.04
CA GLN A 130 4.11 -16.65 4.71
C GLN A 130 3.43 -17.61 3.73
N ARG A 131 2.60 -17.08 2.83
CA ARG A 131 1.94 -17.86 1.77
C ARG A 131 2.95 -18.56 0.86
N ASN A 132 4.01 -17.85 0.46
CA ASN A 132 5.03 -18.38 -0.43
C ASN A 132 5.98 -19.37 0.26
N GLN A 133 6.19 -19.24 1.58
CA GLN A 133 6.94 -20.23 2.37
C GLN A 133 6.17 -21.54 2.55
N LYS A 134 4.84 -21.49 2.78
CA LYS A 134 4.00 -22.70 2.84
C LYS A 134 4.03 -23.52 1.54
N LYS A 135 4.17 -22.87 0.39
CA LYS A 135 4.35 -23.55 -0.92
C LYS A 135 5.72 -24.22 -1.09
N LYS A 136 6.71 -23.91 -0.24
CA LYS A 136 8.08 -24.45 -0.28
C LYS A 136 8.38 -25.50 0.79
N ALA A 137 7.45 -25.80 1.70
CA ALA A 137 7.61 -26.91 2.62
C ALA A 137 7.59 -28.23 1.81
N PRO A 138 8.63 -29.07 1.85
CA PRO A 138 8.58 -30.34 1.16
C PRO A 138 7.49 -31.20 1.81
N LEU A 139 6.65 -31.82 0.98
CA LEU A 139 5.87 -32.99 1.35
C LEU A 139 6.86 -34.07 1.80
N PHE A 140 7.26 -34.05 3.07
CA PHE A 140 7.81 -35.24 3.72
C PHE A 140 6.65 -36.24 3.77
N CYS A 141 6.59 -37.08 2.74
CA CYS A 141 5.76 -38.26 2.72
C CYS A 141 6.38 -39.25 3.71
N PRO A 142 5.77 -39.54 4.87
CA PRO A 142 6.32 -40.52 5.80
C PRO A 142 5.70 -41.87 5.42
N TYR A 143 6.14 -42.45 4.32
CA TYR A 143 5.91 -43.87 4.07
C TYR A 143 7.22 -44.54 3.67
N PRO A 144 7.84 -45.31 4.58
CA PRO A 144 8.89 -46.22 4.18
C PRO A 144 8.26 -47.32 3.33
N HIS A 145 8.66 -47.42 2.06
CA HIS A 145 8.44 -48.63 1.28
C HIS A 145 8.97 -49.83 2.09
N PRO A 146 8.19 -50.91 2.28
CA PRO A 146 8.73 -52.12 2.86
C PRO A 146 9.73 -52.70 1.87
N LEU A 147 11.02 -52.61 2.20
CA LEU A 147 12.07 -53.39 1.55
C LEU A 147 11.66 -54.86 1.63
N HIS A 148 11.36 -55.45 0.48
CA HIS A 148 11.24 -56.90 0.31
C HIS A 148 12.53 -57.56 0.82
N LYS A 149 12.50 -58.00 2.09
CA LYS A 149 13.51 -58.90 2.63
C LYS A 149 13.27 -60.28 2.02
N THR A 150 14.03 -60.61 0.99
CA THR A 150 14.22 -61.99 0.55
C THR A 150 14.78 -62.79 1.73
N ARG A 151 13.97 -63.71 2.26
CA ARG A 151 14.44 -64.65 3.29
C ARG A 151 15.39 -65.66 2.63
N PRO A 152 16.57 -65.96 3.20
CA PRO A 152 17.32 -67.14 2.81
C PRO A 152 16.56 -68.40 3.25
N LYS A 153 16.38 -69.36 2.33
CA LYS A 153 15.83 -70.68 2.61
C LYS A 153 16.88 -71.49 3.37
N THR A 154 16.83 -71.48 4.70
CA THR A 154 17.49 -72.49 5.52
C THR A 154 16.57 -73.71 5.60
N ARG A 155 16.93 -74.82 4.94
CA ARG A 155 16.26 -76.11 5.11
C ARG A 155 17.20 -77.01 5.92
N VAL A 156 16.88 -77.21 7.20
CA VAL A 156 17.52 -78.20 8.06
C VAL A 156 16.61 -79.42 8.18
N ALA A 157 17.21 -80.57 7.84
CA ALA A 157 17.02 -81.96 8.25
C ALA A 157 15.62 -82.59 8.39
N THR A 158 15.48 -83.82 7.89
CA THR A 158 15.19 -84.98 8.75
C THR A 158 15.65 -86.29 8.11
N PHE A 159 16.38 -87.03 8.94
CA PHE A 159 16.77 -88.43 8.82
C PHE A 159 15.53 -89.31 9.05
N THR A 160 15.33 -90.37 8.25
CA THR A 160 14.39 -91.44 8.61
C THR A 160 14.97 -92.78 8.18
N GLN A 161 15.34 -93.58 9.18
CA GLN A 161 15.54 -95.03 9.08
C GLN A 161 14.17 -95.74 9.04
N LYS A 162 14.10 -96.83 8.26
CA LYS A 162 13.29 -98.07 8.40
C LYS A 162 13.18 -98.69 6.99
N GLY A 163 13.52 -99.94 6.73
CA GLY A 163 14.04 -101.05 7.51
C GLY A 163 14.50 -102.15 6.54
#